data_AF-C0QK63-F1
#
_entry.id   AF-C0QK63-F1
#
_cell.length_a   1.000
_cell.length_b   1.000
_cell.length_c   1.000
_cell.angle_alpha   90.00
_cell.angle_beta   90.00
_cell.angle_gamma   90.00
#
_symmetry.space_group_name_H-M   'P 1'
#
loop_
_entity.id
_entity.type
_entity.pdbx_description
1 polymer ?
#
loop_
_entity_poly.entity_id
_entity_poly.type
_entity_poly.pdbx_seq_one_letter_code
_entity_poly.pdbx_strand_id
1 'polypeptide(L)'
;MKFMIKYIFTTLMALLVGFTAFADESGPEDEFYRLVNRMRENPVATAISLGVDMVRLEQEMPKVYLAMEKGMAPLAPNENLKIAAGRQTKEMAEQSRFALVFADGDGFDQLIKESGYESSMAKESLGMVTFLNFMDPWTGVRIVFEGMLKKELDPDYQGLRNLLDPDLEEIGIGFDYGSMAVSGRYFNAYLVAADFGKKDGAKETSRLMRLINQARSNPLSMAAILGLDVDELRQNFPELESVFDNGLAPLGRNVNLDSVWVNGVAVNSPGETDPAVTVGVVFEDQVMTVAEDVEQVFKNIFLAELNGSVAVERHILNPDFKEIGICMGYGILESGRPGFAAQCRFSRASDLELAYIVGFVCNGVNIDAFCDTSEGVPSLELTVEEMSNPDYWAPVYEKIRTDEAGSFQLTVRPGLYRVSVLVGDVSYEQFLNVGGGVNSMVTLFVDLQE
;
A
#
# COMPACT_ATOMS: atom_id res chain seq x y z
N MET A 1 83.82 1.90 -1.99
CA MET A 1 82.65 1.06 -2.35
C MET A 1 81.60 1.14 -1.25
N LYS A 2 80.96 2.30 -1.14
CA LYS A 2 79.80 2.67 -0.31
C LYS A 2 79.24 3.92 -1.02
N PHE A 3 77.92 4.11 -1.00
CA PHE A 3 77.12 5.11 -1.75
C PHE A 3 76.61 4.64 -3.12
N MET A 4 75.44 3.97 -3.15
CA MET A 4 74.40 4.17 -4.19
C MET A 4 73.15 3.27 -4.03
N ILE A 5 72.54 3.14 -2.84
CA ILE A 5 71.23 2.46 -2.71
C ILE A 5 70.38 3.15 -1.63
N LYS A 6 69.99 4.41 -1.84
CA LYS A 6 69.01 5.09 -0.96
C LYS A 6 68.06 6.08 -1.65
N TYR A 7 68.12 6.25 -2.97
CA TYR A 7 67.35 7.31 -3.68
C TYR A 7 66.39 6.82 -4.77
N ILE A 8 65.91 5.57 -4.69
CA ILE A 8 64.88 5.06 -5.63
C ILE A 8 63.51 4.85 -4.95
N PHE A 9 63.42 4.96 -3.62
CA PHE A 9 62.17 4.68 -2.89
C PHE A 9 61.36 5.91 -2.45
N THR A 10 61.77 7.12 -2.81
CA THR A 10 61.18 8.36 -2.27
C THR A 10 60.58 9.30 -3.34
N THR A 11 60.54 8.88 -4.61
CA THR A 11 60.05 9.73 -5.72
C THR A 11 58.95 9.04 -6.54
N LEU A 12 58.03 8.36 -5.85
CA LEU A 12 56.79 7.87 -6.45
C LEU A 12 55.61 8.08 -5.49
N MET A 13 55.52 9.28 -4.89
CA MET A 13 54.46 9.62 -3.93
C MET A 13 53.92 11.05 -4.12
N ALA A 14 53.92 11.57 -5.34
CA ALA A 14 53.39 12.90 -5.61
C ALA A 14 52.95 13.06 -7.07
N LEU A 15 51.86 12.38 -7.46
CA LEU A 15 50.89 12.90 -8.44
C LEU A 15 49.59 12.05 -8.48
N LEU A 16 49.07 11.67 -7.32
CA LEU A 16 47.66 11.27 -7.21
C LEU A 16 46.87 12.57 -6.99
N VAL A 17 46.65 13.30 -8.09
CA VAL A 17 45.60 14.31 -8.14
C VAL A 17 44.30 13.54 -7.94
N GLY A 18 43.73 13.65 -6.75
CA GLY A 18 42.45 13.09 -6.39
C GLY A 18 41.37 13.70 -7.26
N PHE A 19 41.12 13.08 -8.41
CA PHE A 19 39.75 12.99 -8.90
C PHE A 19 39.03 12.10 -7.89
N THR A 20 38.33 12.70 -6.93
CA THR A 20 37.13 12.06 -6.37
C THR A 20 36.16 11.96 -7.54
N ALA A 21 36.34 10.94 -8.38
CA ALA A 21 35.21 10.42 -9.13
C ALA A 21 34.20 10.08 -8.04
N PHE A 22 33.12 10.85 -7.97
CA PHE A 22 31.90 10.43 -7.32
C PHE A 22 31.46 9.21 -8.14
N ALA A 23 32.07 8.06 -7.87
CA ALA A 23 31.49 6.79 -8.20
C ALA A 23 30.20 6.81 -7.42
N ASP A 24 29.10 6.96 -8.15
CA ASP A 24 27.78 6.63 -7.68
C ASP A 24 27.89 5.18 -7.19
N GLU A 25 28.16 4.98 -5.89
CA GLU A 25 28.33 3.67 -5.25
C GLU A 25 26.95 3.05 -5.16
N SER A 26 26.38 2.72 -6.32
CA SER A 26 25.10 2.04 -6.40
C SER A 26 25.25 0.66 -5.76
N GLY A 27 24.45 0.39 -4.74
CA GLY A 27 24.51 -0.84 -3.99
C GLY A 27 23.99 -2.05 -4.80
N PRO A 28 24.10 -3.26 -4.24
CA PRO A 28 23.46 -4.46 -4.80
C PRO A 28 21.95 -4.29 -5.07
N GLU A 29 21.23 -3.60 -4.20
CA GLU A 29 19.79 -3.29 -4.35
C GLU A 29 19.52 -2.44 -5.60
N ASP A 30 20.34 -1.40 -5.83
CA ASP A 30 20.21 -0.52 -7.00
C ASP A 30 20.52 -1.25 -8.31
N GLU A 31 21.51 -2.15 -8.31
CA GLU A 31 21.79 -3.02 -9.47
C GLU A 31 20.59 -3.94 -9.75
N PHE A 32 20.00 -4.55 -8.72
CA PHE A 32 18.82 -5.40 -8.88
C PHE A 32 17.65 -4.59 -9.46
N TYR A 33 17.38 -3.41 -8.90
CA TYR A 33 16.37 -2.47 -9.40
C TYR A 33 16.57 -2.15 -10.89
N ARG A 34 17.81 -1.79 -11.27
CA ARG A 34 18.17 -1.48 -12.67
C ARG A 34 17.97 -2.68 -13.60
N LEU A 35 18.26 -3.90 -13.15
CA LEU A 35 18.03 -5.12 -13.92
C LEU A 35 16.54 -5.38 -14.15
N VAL A 36 15.71 -5.24 -13.11
CA VAL A 36 14.25 -5.39 -13.21
C VAL A 36 13.67 -4.41 -14.21
N ASN A 37 13.98 -3.12 -14.10
CA ASN A 37 13.41 -2.13 -15.00
C ASN A 37 13.91 -2.23 -16.44
N ARG A 38 15.19 -2.57 -16.65
CA ARG A 38 15.70 -2.86 -18.00
C ARG A 38 14.97 -4.04 -18.64
N MET A 39 14.68 -5.08 -17.84
CA MET A 39 13.89 -6.20 -18.31
C MET A 39 12.46 -5.77 -18.64
N ARG A 40 11.82 -4.95 -17.82
CA ARG A 40 10.45 -4.48 -18.08
C ARG A 40 10.34 -3.64 -19.34
N GLU A 41 11.36 -2.82 -19.62
CA GLU A 41 11.45 -2.04 -20.86
C GLU A 41 11.64 -2.92 -22.11
N ASN A 42 12.37 -4.04 -22.00
CA ASN A 42 12.60 -4.95 -23.12
C ASN A 42 12.61 -6.43 -22.69
N PRO A 43 11.44 -6.99 -22.36
CA PRO A 43 11.36 -8.30 -21.72
C PRO A 43 11.63 -9.44 -22.71
N VAL A 44 11.23 -9.26 -23.98
CA VAL A 44 11.53 -10.22 -25.06
C VAL A 44 13.03 -10.35 -25.29
N ALA A 45 13.76 -9.24 -25.45
CA ALA A 45 15.22 -9.31 -25.64
C ALA A 45 15.93 -9.91 -24.42
N THR A 46 15.45 -9.59 -23.22
CA THR A 46 16.00 -10.14 -21.97
C THR A 46 15.78 -11.66 -21.90
N ALA A 47 14.56 -12.14 -22.18
CA ALA A 47 14.26 -13.58 -22.23
C ALA A 47 15.11 -14.32 -23.26
N ILE A 48 15.29 -13.76 -24.47
CA ILE A 48 16.18 -14.31 -25.50
C ILE A 48 17.62 -14.39 -24.99
N SER A 49 18.12 -13.37 -24.30
CA SER A 49 19.48 -13.37 -23.75
C SER A 49 19.69 -14.45 -22.68
N LEU A 50 18.61 -14.89 -22.04
CA LEU A 50 18.60 -15.97 -21.06
C LEU A 50 18.39 -17.36 -21.67
N GLY A 51 18.25 -17.45 -22.99
CA GLY A 51 18.06 -18.69 -23.74
C GLY A 51 16.64 -19.24 -23.69
N VAL A 52 15.64 -18.39 -23.42
CA VAL A 52 14.23 -18.80 -23.42
C VAL A 52 13.75 -19.05 -24.85
N ASP A 53 13.03 -20.16 -25.06
CA ASP A 53 12.36 -20.46 -26.32
C ASP A 53 11.08 -19.63 -26.45
N MET A 54 11.17 -18.53 -27.19
CA MET A 54 10.05 -17.59 -27.36
C MET A 54 8.87 -18.21 -28.11
N VAL A 55 9.10 -19.20 -28.99
CA VAL A 55 8.01 -19.88 -29.71
C VAL A 55 7.21 -20.74 -28.74
N ARG A 56 7.90 -21.48 -27.87
CA ARG A 56 7.26 -22.24 -26.80
C ARG A 56 6.53 -21.31 -25.83
N LEU A 57 7.14 -20.19 -25.44
CA LEU A 57 6.53 -19.21 -24.53
C LEU A 57 5.25 -18.60 -25.11
N GLU A 58 5.25 -18.23 -26.39
CA GLU A 58 4.05 -17.73 -27.09
C GLU A 58 2.93 -18.77 -27.12
N GLN A 59 3.26 -20.05 -27.34
CA GLN A 59 2.29 -21.14 -27.41
C GLN A 59 1.71 -21.52 -26.04
N GLU A 60 2.55 -21.64 -25.02
CA GLU A 60 2.17 -22.14 -23.70
C GLU A 60 1.71 -21.02 -22.76
N MET A 61 2.18 -19.78 -22.97
CA MET A 61 1.88 -18.62 -22.13
C MET A 61 1.49 -17.37 -22.95
N PRO A 62 0.48 -17.44 -23.83
CA PRO A 62 0.16 -16.37 -24.79
C PRO A 62 -0.14 -15.02 -24.13
N LYS A 63 -0.76 -15.02 -22.94
CA LYS A 63 -1.03 -13.78 -22.18
C LYS A 63 0.25 -13.10 -21.69
N VAL A 64 1.19 -13.87 -21.16
CA VAL A 64 2.49 -13.34 -20.69
C VAL A 64 3.32 -12.88 -21.87
N TYR A 65 3.36 -13.66 -22.95
CA TYR A 65 4.04 -13.26 -24.18
C TYR A 65 3.50 -11.93 -24.74
N LEU A 66 2.17 -11.76 -24.80
CA LEU A 66 1.56 -10.52 -25.27
C LEU A 66 1.91 -9.32 -24.37
N ALA A 67 1.97 -9.50 -23.05
CA ALA A 67 2.43 -8.46 -22.13
C ALA A 67 3.91 -8.10 -22.38
N MET A 68 4.76 -9.11 -22.60
CA MET A 68 6.17 -8.91 -22.91
C MET A 68 6.37 -8.17 -24.24
N GLU A 69 5.63 -8.53 -25.29
CA GLU A 69 5.73 -7.90 -26.61
C GLU A 69 5.41 -6.41 -26.57
N LYS A 70 4.44 -6.01 -25.74
CA LYS A 70 4.08 -4.60 -25.52
C LYS A 70 5.10 -3.83 -24.68
N GLY A 71 5.97 -4.53 -23.97
CA GLY A 71 6.76 -3.97 -22.88
C GLY A 71 5.90 -3.67 -21.66
N MET A 72 6.58 -3.42 -20.53
CA MET A 72 5.95 -3.09 -19.26
C MET A 72 6.49 -1.76 -18.76
N ALA A 73 5.64 -1.00 -18.07
CA ALA A 73 6.09 0.24 -17.44
C ALA A 73 7.17 -0.06 -16.40
N PRO A 74 8.24 0.76 -16.31
CA PRO A 74 9.23 0.61 -15.24
C PRO A 74 8.58 0.86 -13.88
N LEU A 75 9.05 0.15 -12.87
CA LEU A 75 8.61 0.27 -11.48
C LEU A 75 9.30 1.47 -10.82
N ALA A 76 8.54 2.27 -10.08
CA ALA A 76 9.09 3.33 -9.25
C ALA A 76 9.64 2.74 -7.93
N PRO A 77 10.78 3.24 -7.40
CA PRO A 77 11.27 2.79 -6.11
C PRO A 77 10.34 3.30 -5.00
N ASN A 78 10.11 2.48 -3.98
CA ASN A 78 9.31 2.85 -2.81
C ASN A 78 10.01 2.47 -1.50
N GLU A 79 10.21 3.45 -0.62
CA GLU A 79 10.96 3.25 0.63
C GLU A 79 10.24 2.35 1.64
N ASN A 80 8.90 2.37 1.71
CA ASN A 80 8.17 1.52 2.65
C ASN A 80 8.26 0.05 2.23
N LEU A 81 8.07 -0.23 0.93
CA LEU A 81 8.33 -1.57 0.37
C LEU A 81 9.79 -1.99 0.59
N LYS A 82 10.74 -1.06 0.48
CA LYS A 82 12.16 -1.35 0.73
C LYS A 82 12.42 -1.73 2.18
N ILE A 83 11.81 -1.02 3.13
CA ILE A 83 11.89 -1.33 4.57
C ILE A 83 11.32 -2.74 4.85
N ALA A 84 10.16 -3.07 4.28
CA ALA A 84 9.55 -4.40 4.40
C ALA A 84 10.48 -5.50 3.86
N ALA A 85 10.95 -5.35 2.62
CA ALA A 85 11.84 -6.30 1.98
C ALA A 85 13.17 -6.46 2.73
N GLY A 86 13.75 -5.36 3.23
CA GLY A 86 14.98 -5.37 4.02
C GLY A 86 14.83 -6.10 5.35
N ARG A 87 13.68 -5.92 6.04
CA ARG A 87 13.36 -6.67 7.26
C ARG A 87 13.28 -8.18 6.97
N GLN A 88 12.65 -8.56 5.87
CA GLN A 88 12.54 -9.96 5.44
C GLN A 88 13.91 -10.58 5.12
N THR A 89 14.77 -9.92 4.35
CA THR A 89 16.10 -10.47 4.05
C THR A 89 16.97 -10.61 5.28
N LYS A 90 16.89 -9.65 6.21
CA LYS A 90 17.62 -9.69 7.47
C LYS A 90 17.19 -10.87 8.33
N GLU A 91 15.89 -11.11 8.46
CA GLU A 91 15.39 -12.28 9.19
C GLU A 91 15.85 -13.59 8.54
N MET A 92 15.72 -13.71 7.21
CA MET A 92 16.18 -14.91 6.49
C MET A 92 17.67 -15.19 6.74
N ALA A 93 18.50 -14.14 6.79
CA ALA A 93 19.93 -14.25 7.08
C ALA A 93 20.19 -14.69 8.53
N GLU A 94 19.55 -14.03 9.51
CA GLU A 94 19.72 -14.29 10.95
C GLU A 94 19.24 -15.70 11.33
N GLN A 95 18.14 -16.16 10.74
CA GLN A 95 17.56 -17.48 11.01
C GLN A 95 18.12 -18.60 10.14
N SER A 96 18.98 -18.29 9.16
CA SER A 96 19.46 -19.25 8.16
C SER A 96 18.30 -20.01 7.47
N ARG A 97 17.21 -19.30 7.15
CA ARG A 97 15.96 -19.85 6.65
C ARG A 97 15.50 -19.11 5.40
N PHE A 98 15.19 -19.84 4.33
CA PHE A 98 14.66 -19.27 3.08
C PHE A 98 13.18 -19.63 2.93
N ALA A 99 12.28 -18.71 3.28
CA ALA A 99 10.83 -18.94 3.33
C ALA A 99 10.04 -17.65 3.10
N LEU A 100 8.86 -17.77 2.47
CA LEU A 100 7.91 -16.67 2.22
C LEU A 100 7.12 -16.22 3.47
N VAL A 101 7.18 -16.99 4.56
CA VAL A 101 6.42 -16.76 5.79
C VAL A 101 7.39 -16.72 6.94
N PHE A 102 7.22 -15.78 7.85
CA PHE A 102 8.00 -15.59 9.07
C PHE A 102 7.88 -16.79 10.02
N ALA A 103 8.74 -16.84 11.05
CA ALA A 103 8.71 -17.94 12.01
C ALA A 103 7.46 -17.90 12.92
N ASP A 104 6.90 -16.72 13.13
CA ASP A 104 5.65 -16.46 13.86
C ASP A 104 4.39 -16.70 13.02
N GLY A 105 4.54 -16.83 11.70
CA GLY A 105 3.44 -17.10 10.76
C GLY A 105 3.00 -15.87 9.96
N ASP A 106 3.59 -14.70 10.19
CA ASP A 106 3.27 -13.50 9.42
C ASP A 106 3.77 -13.63 7.97
N GLY A 107 3.01 -13.06 7.04
CA GLY A 107 3.35 -13.00 5.62
C GLY A 107 3.95 -11.65 5.21
N PHE A 108 4.42 -11.57 3.98
CA PHE A 108 4.92 -10.31 3.39
C PHE A 108 3.85 -9.20 3.37
N ASP A 109 2.57 -9.56 3.27
CA ASP A 109 1.44 -8.64 3.27
C ASP A 109 1.33 -7.87 4.59
N GLN A 110 1.52 -8.56 5.71
CA GLN A 110 1.56 -7.95 7.04
C GLN A 110 2.78 -7.02 7.17
N LEU A 111 3.96 -7.42 6.70
CA LEU A 111 5.15 -6.55 6.73
C LEU A 111 4.99 -5.28 5.92
N ILE A 112 4.47 -5.41 4.69
CA ILE A 112 4.23 -4.28 3.81
C ILE A 112 3.27 -3.30 4.49
N LYS A 113 2.21 -3.80 5.12
CA LYS A 113 1.28 -2.97 5.89
C LYS A 113 1.94 -2.31 7.10
N GLU A 114 2.75 -3.04 7.88
CA GLU A 114 3.48 -2.51 9.04
C GLU A 114 4.52 -1.46 8.64
N SER A 115 5.07 -1.53 7.43
CA SER A 115 5.96 -0.51 6.88
C SER A 115 5.25 0.80 6.52
N GLY A 116 3.91 0.84 6.64
CA GLY A 116 3.09 1.99 6.26
C GLY A 116 2.83 2.07 4.76
N TYR A 117 2.95 0.97 4.02
CA TYR A 117 2.58 0.92 2.61
C TYR A 117 1.12 0.47 2.45
N GLU A 118 0.27 1.40 1.99
CA GLU A 118 -1.12 1.12 1.65
C GLU A 118 -1.24 0.77 0.16
N SER A 119 -1.59 -0.49 -0.12
CA SER A 119 -1.59 -1.05 -1.47
C SER A 119 -2.95 -1.59 -1.87
N SER A 120 -3.35 -1.36 -3.12
CA SER A 120 -4.45 -2.12 -3.75
C SER A 120 -4.00 -3.52 -4.13
N MET A 121 -2.69 -3.68 -4.34
CA MET A 121 -2.05 -4.94 -4.68
C MET A 121 -0.62 -4.94 -4.12
N ALA A 122 -0.27 -5.99 -3.38
CA ALA A 122 1.09 -6.24 -2.90
C ALA A 122 1.52 -7.67 -3.24
N LYS A 123 2.78 -7.86 -3.64
CA LYS A 123 3.36 -9.17 -3.96
C LYS A 123 4.82 -9.22 -3.53
N GLU A 124 5.34 -10.40 -3.23
CA GLU A 124 6.76 -10.61 -2.93
C GLU A 124 7.37 -11.66 -3.86
N SER A 125 8.60 -11.42 -4.30
CA SER A 125 9.46 -12.45 -4.89
C SER A 125 10.76 -12.58 -4.11
N LEU A 126 11.11 -13.81 -3.74
CA LEU A 126 12.36 -14.14 -3.05
C LEU A 126 13.38 -14.80 -3.98
N GLY A 127 14.64 -14.47 -3.78
CA GLY A 127 15.77 -15.02 -4.51
C GLY A 127 16.96 -15.33 -3.61
N MET A 128 17.71 -16.37 -3.95
CA MET A 128 18.92 -16.75 -3.22
C MET A 128 19.95 -17.36 -4.16
N VAL A 129 21.23 -17.07 -3.91
CA VAL A 129 22.37 -17.81 -4.47
C VAL A 129 23.29 -18.21 -3.34
N THR A 130 23.75 -19.47 -3.34
CA THR A 130 24.72 -19.99 -2.38
C THR A 130 26.07 -20.27 -3.03
N PHE A 131 27.15 -20.11 -2.26
CA PHE A 131 28.51 -20.23 -2.76
C PHE A 131 29.49 -20.63 -1.65
N LEU A 132 30.59 -21.29 -2.03
CA LEU A 132 31.58 -21.85 -1.09
C LEU A 132 32.70 -20.87 -0.72
N ASN A 133 33.12 -20.03 -1.67
CA ASN A 133 34.25 -19.11 -1.50
C ASN A 133 33.75 -17.66 -1.43
N PHE A 134 34.55 -16.71 -1.90
CA PHE A 134 34.08 -15.36 -2.16
C PHE A 134 33.37 -15.30 -3.52
N MET A 135 32.23 -14.62 -3.57
CA MET A 135 31.55 -14.21 -4.78
C MET A 135 31.41 -12.68 -4.70
N ASP A 136 31.58 -12.00 -5.83
CA ASP A 136 31.32 -10.57 -5.91
C ASP A 136 29.80 -10.30 -5.74
N PRO A 137 29.36 -9.34 -4.90
CA PRO A 137 27.93 -9.08 -4.67
C PRO A 137 27.13 -8.76 -5.93
N TRP A 138 27.68 -7.99 -6.87
CA TRP A 138 27.01 -7.65 -8.12
C TRP A 138 26.83 -8.87 -9.03
N THR A 139 27.81 -9.78 -9.01
CA THR A 139 27.66 -11.09 -9.65
C THR A 139 26.56 -11.90 -8.99
N GLY A 140 26.49 -11.89 -7.65
CA GLY A 140 25.42 -12.53 -6.89
C GLY A 140 24.03 -12.00 -7.26
N VAL A 141 23.85 -10.68 -7.27
CA VAL A 141 22.62 -9.99 -7.69
C VAL A 141 22.15 -10.44 -9.06
N ARG A 142 23.06 -10.50 -10.05
CA ARG A 142 22.73 -10.94 -11.41
C ARG A 142 22.28 -12.39 -11.45
N ILE A 143 22.98 -13.28 -10.76
CA ILE A 143 22.60 -14.70 -10.70
C ILE A 143 21.21 -14.86 -10.06
N VAL A 144 20.94 -14.13 -8.98
CA VAL A 144 19.63 -14.17 -8.31
C VAL A 144 18.52 -13.65 -9.23
N PHE A 145 18.72 -12.48 -9.84
CA PHE A 145 17.77 -11.90 -10.80
C PHE A 145 17.47 -12.84 -11.97
N GLU A 146 18.49 -13.37 -12.63
CA GLU A 146 18.32 -14.30 -13.75
C GLU A 146 17.60 -15.59 -13.34
N GLY A 147 17.91 -16.11 -12.14
CA GLY A 147 17.25 -17.29 -11.59
C GLY A 147 15.76 -17.05 -11.33
N MET A 148 15.41 -15.90 -10.75
CA MET A 148 14.02 -15.49 -10.51
C MET A 148 13.26 -15.33 -11.83
N LEU A 149 13.84 -14.61 -12.79
CA LEU A 149 13.20 -14.37 -14.09
C LEU A 149 13.02 -15.66 -14.90
N LYS A 150 14.03 -16.54 -14.96
CA LYS A 150 13.91 -17.85 -15.63
C LYS A 150 12.79 -18.69 -15.03
N LYS A 151 12.63 -18.65 -13.71
CA LYS A 151 11.55 -19.34 -13.00
C LYS A 151 10.17 -18.77 -13.39
N GLU A 152 10.02 -17.44 -13.47
CA GLU A 152 8.75 -16.83 -13.90
C GLU A 152 8.44 -17.05 -15.39
N LEU A 153 9.47 -17.19 -16.24
CA LEU A 153 9.36 -17.50 -17.67
C LEU A 153 9.15 -18.99 -17.97
N ASP A 154 9.17 -19.87 -16.95
CA ASP A 154 8.89 -21.29 -17.13
C ASP A 154 7.37 -21.51 -17.25
N PRO A 155 6.87 -22.11 -18.36
CA PRO A 155 5.46 -22.46 -18.52
C PRO A 155 4.94 -23.41 -17.45
N ASP A 156 5.81 -24.26 -16.89
CA ASP A 156 5.42 -25.22 -15.87
C ASP A 156 5.33 -24.58 -14.47
N TYR A 157 5.82 -23.34 -14.31
CA TYR A 157 5.80 -22.64 -13.04
C TYR A 157 4.38 -22.25 -12.61
N GLN A 158 3.97 -22.74 -11.43
CA GLN A 158 2.62 -22.51 -10.88
C GLN A 158 2.56 -21.33 -9.90
N GLY A 159 3.68 -20.66 -9.64
CA GLY A 159 3.70 -19.51 -8.73
C GLY A 159 3.36 -18.18 -9.42
N LEU A 160 3.41 -17.12 -8.63
CA LEU A 160 3.18 -15.75 -9.11
C LEU A 160 4.33 -15.27 -9.97
N ARG A 161 4.01 -14.47 -11.00
CA ARG A 161 4.96 -13.92 -11.97
C ARG A 161 5.10 -12.41 -11.78
N ASN A 162 5.65 -12.02 -10.64
CA ASN A 162 5.65 -10.63 -10.19
C ASN A 162 6.57 -9.75 -11.04
N LEU A 163 7.73 -10.25 -11.48
CA LEU A 163 8.63 -9.49 -12.35
C LEU A 163 7.97 -9.16 -13.70
N LEU A 164 7.15 -10.10 -14.19
CA LEU A 164 6.42 -10.00 -15.46
C LEU A 164 5.00 -9.44 -15.32
N ASP A 165 4.63 -8.89 -14.17
CA ASP A 165 3.29 -8.37 -13.95
C ASP A 165 3.17 -6.92 -14.46
N PRO A 166 2.32 -6.63 -15.46
CA PRO A 166 2.15 -5.28 -15.97
C PRO A 166 1.40 -4.35 -15.01
N ASP A 167 0.69 -4.88 -13.99
CA ASP A 167 -0.16 -4.09 -13.09
C ASP A 167 0.60 -3.51 -11.89
N LEU A 168 1.83 -3.98 -11.62
CA LEU A 168 2.68 -3.46 -10.57
C LEU A 168 3.32 -2.12 -11.00
N GLU A 169 3.37 -1.17 -10.07
CA GLU A 169 3.83 0.20 -10.32
C GLU A 169 5.05 0.58 -9.49
N GLU A 170 5.24 -0.06 -8.34
CA GLU A 170 6.27 0.26 -7.36
C GLU A 170 7.03 -1.00 -6.91
N ILE A 171 8.27 -0.81 -6.46
CA ILE A 171 9.14 -1.88 -5.96
C ILE A 171 9.99 -1.38 -4.78
N GLY A 172 10.16 -2.25 -3.78
CA GLY A 172 11.17 -2.18 -2.75
C GLY A 172 12.06 -3.41 -2.79
N ILE A 173 13.36 -3.26 -2.60
CA ILE A 173 14.32 -4.37 -2.66
C ILE A 173 15.13 -4.38 -1.38
N GLY A 174 15.13 -5.52 -0.70
CA GLY A 174 16.07 -5.85 0.36
C GLY A 174 17.16 -6.77 -0.19
N PHE A 175 18.41 -6.49 0.15
CA PHE A 175 19.54 -7.37 -0.12
C PHE A 175 20.33 -7.63 1.16
N ASP A 176 20.53 -8.91 1.49
CA ASP A 176 21.38 -9.29 2.63
C ASP A 176 22.24 -10.52 2.30
N TYR A 177 23.17 -10.84 3.19
CA TYR A 177 24.06 -11.98 3.09
C TYR A 177 24.14 -12.73 4.41
N GLY A 178 24.38 -14.03 4.32
CA GLY A 178 24.43 -14.87 5.51
C GLY A 178 24.98 -16.26 5.22
N SER A 179 24.81 -17.14 6.19
CA SER A 179 25.10 -18.56 6.05
C SER A 179 23.79 -19.33 5.93
N MET A 180 23.65 -20.15 4.89
CA MET A 180 22.43 -20.92 4.63
C MET A 180 22.70 -22.42 4.65
N ALA A 181 21.83 -23.16 5.34
CA ALA A 181 21.90 -24.62 5.39
C ALA A 181 21.18 -25.23 4.18
N VAL A 182 21.94 -25.83 3.25
CA VAL A 182 21.40 -26.57 2.11
C VAL A 182 21.82 -28.02 2.25
N SER A 183 20.82 -28.91 2.40
CA SER A 183 21.03 -30.36 2.59
C SER A 183 22.00 -30.70 3.73
N GLY A 184 21.90 -29.98 4.85
CA GLY A 184 22.72 -30.20 6.05
C GLY A 184 24.16 -29.66 5.96
N ARG A 185 24.49 -28.86 4.94
CA ARG A 185 25.78 -28.16 4.82
C ARG A 185 25.55 -26.65 4.77
N TYR A 186 26.46 -25.90 5.37
CA TYR A 186 26.41 -24.44 5.36
C TYR A 186 27.19 -23.87 4.17
N PHE A 187 26.60 -22.86 3.53
CA PHE A 187 27.18 -22.11 2.43
C PHE A 187 27.02 -20.62 2.71
N ASN A 188 27.93 -19.80 2.18
CA ASN A 188 27.66 -18.36 2.10
C ASN A 188 26.50 -18.15 1.14
N ALA A 189 25.63 -17.18 1.42
CA ALA A 189 24.46 -16.89 0.62
C ALA A 189 24.28 -15.39 0.43
N TYR A 190 23.78 -15.02 -0.74
CA TYR A 190 23.13 -13.74 -0.97
C TYR A 190 21.62 -13.97 -1.06
N LEU A 191 20.86 -13.08 -0.45
CA LEU A 191 19.43 -13.12 -0.31
C LEU A 191 18.84 -11.84 -0.89
N VAL A 192 17.76 -11.99 -1.65
CA VAL A 192 16.98 -10.87 -2.18
C VAL A 192 15.52 -11.10 -1.83
N ALA A 193 14.88 -10.06 -1.29
CA ALA A 193 13.44 -9.91 -1.29
C ALA A 193 13.10 -8.71 -2.18
N ALA A 194 12.17 -8.91 -3.10
CA ALA A 194 11.61 -7.86 -3.93
C ALA A 194 10.12 -7.77 -3.63
N ASP A 195 9.74 -6.71 -2.93
CA ASP A 195 8.35 -6.39 -2.62
C ASP A 195 7.82 -5.44 -3.68
N PHE A 196 6.69 -5.82 -4.27
CA PHE A 196 6.05 -5.08 -5.33
C PHE A 196 4.73 -4.52 -4.84
N GLY A 197 4.41 -3.34 -5.32
CA GLY A 197 3.19 -2.65 -4.95
C GLY A 197 2.52 -2.02 -6.14
N LYS A 198 1.20 -1.93 -6.04
CA LYS A 198 0.40 -0.91 -6.70
C LYS A 198 -0.21 -0.09 -5.57
N LYS A 199 0.06 1.22 -5.55
CA LYS A 199 -0.60 2.08 -4.58
C LYS A 199 -2.09 1.86 -4.66
N ASP A 200 -2.72 1.98 -3.50
CA ASP A 200 -4.16 1.86 -3.47
C ASP A 200 -4.75 2.81 -4.52
N GLY A 201 -5.77 2.32 -5.24
CA GLY A 201 -6.42 3.01 -6.33
C GLY A 201 -7.19 4.20 -5.81
N ALA A 202 -6.57 5.12 -5.08
CA ALA A 202 -7.19 6.27 -4.46
C ALA A 202 -7.98 7.06 -5.51
N LYS A 203 -7.55 7.02 -6.78
CA LYS A 203 -8.31 7.59 -7.89
C LYS A 203 -9.58 6.81 -8.18
N GLU A 204 -9.51 5.49 -8.27
CA GLU A 204 -10.62 4.57 -8.48
C GLU A 204 -11.59 4.62 -7.29
N THR A 205 -11.09 4.48 -6.07
CA THR A 205 -11.86 4.51 -4.83
C THR A 205 -12.53 5.87 -4.66
N SER A 206 -11.79 6.97 -4.90
CA SER A 206 -12.39 8.32 -4.92
C SER A 206 -13.39 8.50 -6.05
N ARG A 207 -13.23 7.82 -7.19
CA ARG A 207 -14.20 7.85 -8.29
C ARG A 207 -15.48 7.12 -7.91
N LEU A 208 -15.38 5.90 -7.38
CA LEU A 208 -16.53 5.14 -6.90
C LEU A 208 -17.27 5.91 -5.79
N MET A 209 -16.52 6.42 -4.81
CA MET A 209 -17.04 7.27 -3.75
C MET A 209 -17.81 8.49 -4.29
N ARG A 210 -17.24 9.17 -5.29
CA ARG A 210 -17.87 10.32 -5.95
C ARG A 210 -19.17 9.93 -6.64
N LEU A 211 -19.20 8.81 -7.36
CA LEU A 211 -20.41 8.30 -8.03
C LEU A 211 -21.50 7.97 -7.01
N ILE A 212 -21.15 7.30 -5.90
CA ILE A 212 -22.06 7.00 -4.79
C ILE A 212 -22.63 8.29 -4.18
N ASN A 213 -21.79 9.28 -3.90
CA ASN A 213 -22.24 10.56 -3.33
C ASN A 213 -23.05 11.41 -4.32
N GLN A 214 -22.77 11.32 -5.63
CA GLN A 214 -23.62 11.92 -6.66
C GLN A 214 -25.00 11.27 -6.71
N ALA A 215 -25.06 9.93 -6.62
CA ALA A 215 -26.32 9.20 -6.53
C ALA A 215 -27.12 9.56 -5.29
N ARG A 216 -26.45 9.77 -4.15
CA ARG A 216 -27.09 10.22 -2.91
C ARG A 216 -27.64 11.62 -3.01
N SER A 217 -26.84 12.57 -3.49
CA SER A 217 -27.25 13.97 -3.58
C SER A 217 -28.35 14.21 -4.64
N ASN A 218 -28.38 13.44 -5.73
CA ASN A 218 -29.37 13.58 -6.78
C ASN A 218 -29.74 12.22 -7.42
N PRO A 219 -30.51 11.38 -6.73
CA PRO A 219 -30.77 9.99 -7.11
C PRO A 219 -31.52 9.86 -8.44
N LEU A 220 -32.51 10.72 -8.71
CA LEU A 220 -33.28 10.65 -9.96
C LEU A 220 -32.44 11.09 -11.17
N SER A 221 -31.57 12.09 -11.02
CA SER A 221 -30.68 12.49 -12.13
C SER A 221 -29.67 11.39 -12.42
N MET A 222 -29.12 10.74 -11.38
CA MET A 222 -28.23 9.59 -11.56
C MET A 222 -28.95 8.41 -12.21
N ALA A 223 -30.16 8.09 -11.77
CA ALA A 223 -30.99 7.05 -12.39
C ALA A 223 -31.27 7.34 -13.87
N ALA A 224 -31.59 8.58 -14.22
CA ALA A 224 -31.79 9.00 -15.61
C ALA A 224 -30.52 8.87 -16.46
N ILE A 225 -29.35 9.23 -15.92
CA ILE A 225 -28.04 9.04 -16.58
C ILE A 225 -27.80 7.55 -16.89
N LEU A 226 -28.23 6.67 -15.99
CA LEU A 226 -28.13 5.21 -16.16
C LEU A 226 -29.24 4.61 -17.05
N GLY A 227 -30.15 5.45 -17.57
CA GLY A 227 -31.20 5.07 -18.50
C GLY A 227 -32.47 4.50 -17.85
N LEU A 228 -32.70 4.79 -16.57
CA LEU A 228 -33.93 4.40 -15.87
C LEU A 228 -35.06 5.42 -16.07
N ASP A 229 -36.30 4.94 -16.06
CA ASP A 229 -37.49 5.78 -16.08
C ASP A 229 -37.77 6.34 -14.67
N VAL A 230 -37.62 7.65 -14.52
CA VAL A 230 -37.76 8.34 -13.23
C VAL A 230 -39.20 8.37 -12.72
N ASP A 231 -40.19 8.37 -13.61
CA ASP A 231 -41.60 8.36 -13.24
C ASP A 231 -41.99 6.99 -12.72
N GLU A 232 -41.49 5.93 -13.39
CA GLU A 232 -41.64 4.55 -12.92
C GLU A 232 -40.96 4.34 -11.55
N LEU A 233 -39.76 4.88 -11.33
CA LEU A 233 -39.08 4.77 -10.04
C LEU A 233 -39.87 5.43 -8.90
N ARG A 234 -40.46 6.61 -9.13
CA ARG A 234 -41.32 7.26 -8.14
C ARG A 234 -42.56 6.43 -7.82
N GLN A 235 -43.15 5.79 -8.84
CA GLN A 235 -44.32 4.93 -8.67
C GLN A 235 -43.96 3.65 -7.90
N ASN A 236 -42.81 3.05 -8.19
CA ASN A 236 -42.39 1.77 -7.62
C ASN A 236 -41.79 1.91 -6.21
N PHE A 237 -41.26 3.09 -5.86
CA PHE A 237 -40.60 3.34 -4.56
C PHE A 237 -41.15 4.60 -3.85
N PRO A 238 -42.44 4.63 -3.49
CA PRO A 238 -43.04 5.78 -2.81
C PRO A 238 -42.38 6.08 -1.45
N GLU A 239 -41.80 5.08 -0.78
CA GLU A 239 -41.06 5.28 0.47
C GLU A 239 -39.77 6.11 0.31
N LEU A 240 -39.25 6.23 -0.92
CA LEU A 240 -38.08 7.03 -1.25
C LEU A 240 -38.42 8.44 -1.74
N GLU A 241 -39.70 8.84 -1.75
CA GLU A 241 -40.12 10.15 -2.30
C GLU A 241 -39.34 11.32 -1.68
N SER A 242 -39.19 11.33 -0.35
CA SER A 242 -38.40 12.36 0.35
C SER A 242 -36.92 12.33 -0.06
N VAL A 243 -36.34 11.15 -0.29
CA VAL A 243 -34.96 10.98 -0.75
C VAL A 243 -34.80 11.44 -2.20
N PHE A 244 -35.78 11.14 -3.05
CA PHE A 244 -35.79 11.56 -4.45
C PHE A 244 -35.90 13.08 -4.61
N ASP A 245 -36.67 13.73 -3.75
CA ASP A 245 -36.89 15.18 -3.81
C ASP A 245 -35.74 15.97 -3.21
N ASN A 246 -35.15 15.49 -2.11
CA ASN A 246 -34.18 16.26 -1.32
C ASN A 246 -32.73 15.76 -1.45
N GLY A 247 -32.53 14.56 -1.97
CA GLY A 247 -31.26 13.85 -1.88
C GLY A 247 -30.90 13.47 -0.44
N LEU A 248 -29.69 12.94 -0.28
CA LEU A 248 -29.06 12.59 0.99
C LEU A 248 -27.72 13.30 1.14
N ALA A 249 -27.29 13.49 2.38
CA ALA A 249 -25.94 13.93 2.68
C ALA A 249 -24.90 12.93 2.11
N PRO A 250 -23.75 13.42 1.62
CA PRO A 250 -22.66 12.56 1.19
C PRO A 250 -22.19 11.67 2.34
N LEU A 251 -21.70 10.48 2.00
CA LEU A 251 -20.99 9.62 2.93
C LEU A 251 -19.56 10.14 3.14
N GLY A 252 -19.02 9.96 4.34
CA GLY A 252 -17.59 10.06 4.64
C GLY A 252 -16.87 8.74 4.37
N ARG A 253 -15.63 8.77 3.90
CA ARG A 253 -14.82 7.54 3.78
C ARG A 253 -14.32 7.15 5.17
N ASN A 254 -14.50 5.89 5.54
CA ASN A 254 -13.92 5.31 6.74
C ASN A 254 -13.08 4.09 6.35
N VAL A 255 -11.75 4.23 6.41
CA VAL A 255 -10.80 3.19 6.02
C VAL A 255 -10.85 1.96 6.92
N ASN A 256 -11.40 2.07 8.14
CA ASN A 256 -11.57 0.90 9.01
C ASN A 256 -12.70 -0.01 8.53
N LEU A 257 -13.59 0.51 7.69
CA LEU A 257 -14.62 -0.27 7.02
C LEU A 257 -14.10 -0.87 5.70
N ASP A 258 -12.89 -0.50 5.25
CA ASP A 258 -12.28 -1.10 4.06
C ASP A 258 -11.99 -2.58 4.35
N SER A 259 -12.49 -3.44 3.50
CA SER A 259 -12.21 -4.87 3.58
C SER A 259 -10.84 -5.21 3.01
N VAL A 260 -10.35 -6.41 3.29
CA VAL A 260 -9.11 -6.92 2.68
C VAL A 260 -9.48 -7.91 1.57
N TRP A 261 -8.93 -7.71 0.37
CA TRP A 261 -8.99 -8.71 -0.70
C TRP A 261 -7.95 -9.79 -0.47
N VAL A 262 -8.39 -11.03 -0.27
CA VAL A 262 -7.52 -12.19 -0.20
C VAL A 262 -7.94 -13.16 -1.29
N ASN A 263 -7.05 -13.44 -2.24
CA ASN A 263 -7.26 -14.40 -3.34
C ASN A 263 -8.53 -14.16 -4.19
N GLY A 264 -8.86 -12.90 -4.49
CA GLY A 264 -10.06 -12.58 -5.28
C GLY A 264 -11.38 -12.76 -4.53
N VAL A 265 -11.33 -12.86 -3.20
CA VAL A 265 -12.49 -12.82 -2.31
C VAL A 265 -12.29 -11.70 -1.30
N ALA A 266 -13.31 -10.86 -1.13
CA ALA A 266 -13.32 -9.88 -0.05
C ALA A 266 -13.59 -10.60 1.27
N VAL A 267 -12.62 -10.59 2.18
CA VAL A 267 -12.73 -11.28 3.47
C VAL A 267 -13.27 -10.32 4.52
N ASN A 268 -14.24 -10.79 5.30
CA ASN A 268 -14.73 -10.05 6.47
C ASN A 268 -13.67 -10.01 7.56
N SER A 269 -13.57 -8.88 8.26
CA SER A 269 -12.71 -8.78 9.43
C SER A 269 -13.18 -9.83 10.46
N PRO A 270 -12.26 -10.63 11.05
CA PRO A 270 -12.65 -11.67 12.00
C PRO A 270 -13.46 -11.10 13.17
N GLY A 271 -14.71 -11.55 13.32
CA GLY A 271 -15.57 -11.19 14.47
C GLY A 271 -16.72 -10.21 14.17
N GLU A 272 -16.82 -9.64 12.98
CA GLU A 272 -17.95 -8.78 12.61
C GLU A 272 -19.14 -9.60 12.11
N THR A 273 -20.30 -9.48 12.79
CA THR A 273 -21.51 -10.20 12.40
C THR A 273 -22.48 -9.42 11.51
N ASP A 274 -22.32 -8.12 11.28
CA ASP A 274 -23.26 -7.41 10.36
C ASP A 274 -22.85 -5.98 9.94
N PRO A 275 -21.94 -5.77 8.97
CA PRO A 275 -21.98 -4.56 8.17
C PRO A 275 -22.90 -4.76 6.95
N ALA A 276 -23.71 -3.76 6.64
CA ALA A 276 -24.42 -3.61 5.38
C ALA A 276 -23.40 -3.62 4.22
N VAL A 277 -23.21 -4.78 3.59
CA VAL A 277 -22.22 -5.00 2.54
C VAL A 277 -22.91 -5.02 1.18
N THR A 278 -22.47 -4.17 0.26
CA THR A 278 -22.81 -4.32 -1.17
C THR A 278 -21.60 -4.77 -1.96
N VAL A 279 -21.80 -5.73 -2.87
CA VAL A 279 -20.78 -6.20 -3.79
C VAL A 279 -21.20 -5.88 -5.22
N GLY A 280 -20.36 -5.16 -5.96
CA GLY A 280 -20.49 -4.99 -7.40
C GLY A 280 -19.42 -5.81 -8.12
N VAL A 281 -19.79 -6.50 -9.19
CA VAL A 281 -18.91 -7.37 -9.95
C VAL A 281 -19.03 -7.08 -11.45
N VAL A 282 -17.90 -7.07 -12.15
CA VAL A 282 -17.78 -6.95 -13.60
C VAL A 282 -16.92 -8.09 -14.11
N PHE A 283 -17.42 -8.83 -15.11
CA PHE A 283 -16.68 -9.92 -15.75
C PHE A 283 -15.92 -9.39 -16.96
N GLU A 284 -14.67 -9.83 -17.17
CA GLU A 284 -13.78 -9.41 -18.28
C GLU A 284 -14.17 -9.99 -19.65
N ASP A 285 -15.45 -9.93 -20.01
CA ASP A 285 -15.89 -10.38 -21.34
C ASP A 285 -15.59 -9.32 -22.41
N GLN A 286 -15.16 -8.14 -21.97
CA GLN A 286 -14.81 -6.98 -22.77
C GLN A 286 -13.54 -6.33 -22.23
N VAL A 287 -12.73 -5.78 -23.14
CA VAL A 287 -11.55 -4.99 -22.77
C VAL A 287 -12.03 -3.61 -22.32
N MET A 288 -12.13 -3.41 -21.02
CA MET A 288 -12.48 -2.14 -20.38
C MET A 288 -11.26 -1.55 -19.68
N THR A 289 -11.24 -0.23 -19.57
CA THR A 289 -10.31 0.46 -18.67
C THR A 289 -10.79 0.33 -17.23
N VAL A 290 -9.88 0.41 -16.25
CA VAL A 290 -10.22 0.41 -14.81
C VAL A 290 -11.28 1.48 -14.48
N ALA A 291 -11.22 2.61 -15.15
CA ALA A 291 -12.20 3.69 -15.07
C ALA A 291 -13.62 3.25 -15.45
N GLU A 292 -13.75 2.52 -16.56
CA GLU A 292 -15.02 1.97 -17.05
C GLU A 292 -15.50 0.83 -16.15
N ASP A 293 -14.58 -0.01 -15.64
CA ASP A 293 -14.90 -1.05 -14.67
C ASP A 293 -15.52 -0.47 -13.39
N VAL A 294 -14.96 0.61 -12.85
CA VAL A 294 -15.50 1.32 -11.67
C VAL A 294 -16.90 1.87 -11.94
N GLU A 295 -17.14 2.46 -13.11
CA GLU A 295 -18.47 2.95 -13.49
C GLU A 295 -19.48 1.81 -13.64
N GLN A 296 -19.06 0.69 -14.23
CA GLN A 296 -19.91 -0.47 -14.41
C GLN A 296 -20.22 -1.17 -13.08
N VAL A 297 -19.26 -1.25 -12.16
CA VAL A 297 -19.47 -1.69 -10.77
C VAL A 297 -20.49 -0.80 -10.08
N PHE A 298 -20.30 0.52 -10.13
CA PHE A 298 -21.23 1.48 -9.54
C PHE A 298 -22.64 1.30 -10.10
N LYS A 299 -22.78 1.20 -11.44
CA LYS A 299 -24.05 0.94 -12.11
C LYS A 299 -24.69 -0.34 -11.60
N ASN A 300 -23.94 -1.43 -11.50
CA ASN A 300 -24.47 -2.72 -11.03
C ASN A 300 -24.98 -2.62 -9.59
N ILE A 301 -24.23 -1.94 -8.71
CA ILE A 301 -24.61 -1.70 -7.31
C ILE A 301 -25.89 -0.86 -7.22
N PHE A 302 -25.93 0.27 -7.93
CA PHE A 302 -27.06 1.20 -7.86
C PHE A 302 -28.33 0.63 -8.50
N LEU A 303 -28.20 -0.09 -9.63
CA LEU A 303 -29.31 -0.80 -10.24
C LEU A 303 -29.84 -1.92 -9.35
N ALA A 304 -28.98 -2.67 -8.66
CA ALA A 304 -29.42 -3.70 -7.73
C ALA A 304 -30.29 -3.11 -6.60
N GLU A 305 -29.92 -1.93 -6.11
CA GLU A 305 -30.67 -1.21 -5.07
C GLU A 305 -32.05 -0.71 -5.55
N LEU A 306 -32.16 -0.37 -6.83
CA LEU A 306 -33.40 0.10 -7.47
C LEU A 306 -34.22 -1.02 -8.15
N ASN A 307 -33.68 -2.24 -8.28
CA ASN A 307 -34.38 -3.39 -8.85
C ASN A 307 -35.05 -4.28 -7.79
N GLY A 308 -34.94 -3.92 -6.51
CA GLY A 308 -35.37 -4.76 -5.39
C GLY A 308 -36.90 -4.92 -5.30
N SER A 309 -37.39 -6.08 -5.74
CA SER A 309 -38.62 -6.69 -5.22
C SER A 309 -38.44 -6.97 -3.72
N VAL A 310 -38.98 -6.10 -2.86
CA VAL A 310 -39.34 -6.31 -1.45
C VAL A 310 -38.26 -6.95 -0.55
N ALA A 311 -37.72 -6.15 0.38
CA ALA A 311 -37.01 -6.49 1.63
C ALA A 311 -35.46 -6.60 1.65
N VAL A 312 -34.73 -6.09 0.65
CA VAL A 312 -33.27 -5.88 0.82
C VAL A 312 -33.03 -4.48 1.39
N GLU A 313 -32.21 -4.38 2.44
CA GLU A 313 -31.79 -3.09 3.00
C GLU A 313 -31.11 -2.27 1.91
N ARG A 314 -31.56 -1.02 1.74
CA ARG A 314 -30.92 -0.06 0.83
C ARG A 314 -29.65 0.43 1.48
N HIS A 315 -28.58 0.60 0.71
CA HIS A 315 -27.29 1.02 1.24
C HIS A 315 -26.92 2.42 0.74
N ILE A 316 -26.93 2.67 -0.58
CA ILE A 316 -26.65 3.99 -1.14
C ILE A 316 -27.73 4.99 -0.75
N LEU A 317 -29.00 4.63 -0.84
CA LEU A 317 -30.17 5.49 -0.63
C LEU A 317 -30.75 5.38 0.79
N ASN A 318 -29.99 4.84 1.73
CA ASN A 318 -30.39 4.81 3.12
C ASN A 318 -29.90 6.06 3.87
N PRO A 319 -30.83 6.84 4.46
CA PRO A 319 -30.50 8.09 5.15
C PRO A 319 -29.72 7.88 6.44
N ASP A 320 -29.76 6.68 7.03
CA ASP A 320 -29.11 6.39 8.30
C ASP A 320 -27.60 6.22 8.12
N PHE A 321 -27.14 5.71 6.98
CA PHE A 321 -25.72 5.58 6.69
C PHE A 321 -25.06 6.95 6.45
N LYS A 322 -23.92 7.16 7.12
CA LYS A 322 -23.08 8.37 6.96
C LYS A 322 -21.64 8.04 6.58
N GLU A 323 -21.22 6.80 6.71
CA GLU A 323 -19.85 6.37 6.39
C GLU A 323 -19.85 5.17 5.45
N ILE A 324 -18.75 5.03 4.72
CA ILE A 324 -18.50 3.91 3.82
C ILE A 324 -17.03 3.52 3.80
N GLY A 325 -16.77 2.22 3.88
CA GLY A 325 -15.51 1.61 3.46
C GLY A 325 -15.65 1.04 2.07
N ILE A 326 -14.65 1.24 1.23
CA ILE A 326 -14.63 0.79 -0.16
C ILE A 326 -13.34 0.04 -0.38
N CYS A 327 -13.48 -1.22 -0.80
CA CYS A 327 -12.35 -2.00 -1.25
C CYS A 327 -12.60 -2.52 -2.66
N MET A 328 -11.59 -2.48 -3.52
CA MET A 328 -11.68 -2.90 -4.91
C MET A 328 -10.50 -3.77 -5.30
N GLY A 329 -10.73 -4.73 -6.19
CA GLY A 329 -9.70 -5.65 -6.60
C GLY A 329 -10.04 -6.36 -7.90
N TYR A 330 -8.99 -6.81 -8.58
CA TYR A 330 -9.07 -7.77 -9.67
C TYR A 330 -8.78 -9.16 -9.12
N GLY A 331 -9.55 -10.16 -9.55
CA GLY A 331 -9.34 -11.52 -9.08
C GLY A 331 -10.14 -12.55 -9.87
N ILE A 332 -9.89 -13.82 -9.55
CA ILE A 332 -10.74 -14.92 -10.02
C ILE A 332 -11.95 -15.00 -9.09
N LEU A 333 -13.12 -14.70 -9.64
CA LEU A 333 -14.38 -14.72 -8.91
C LEU A 333 -14.84 -16.17 -8.66
N GLU A 334 -15.84 -16.38 -7.81
CA GLU A 334 -16.41 -17.73 -7.54
C GLU A 334 -16.86 -18.47 -8.81
N SER A 335 -17.20 -17.72 -9.86
CA SER A 335 -17.50 -18.25 -11.19
C SER A 335 -16.30 -18.90 -11.92
N GLY A 336 -15.08 -18.79 -11.38
CA GLY A 336 -13.82 -19.20 -12.00
C GLY A 336 -13.32 -18.24 -13.08
N ARG A 337 -13.99 -17.10 -13.29
CA ARG A 337 -13.66 -16.10 -14.30
C ARG A 337 -12.89 -14.93 -13.66
N PRO A 338 -11.91 -14.35 -14.37
CA PRO A 338 -11.34 -13.09 -13.95
C PRO A 338 -12.41 -12.00 -13.98
N GLY A 339 -12.36 -11.10 -13.01
CA GLY A 339 -13.23 -9.95 -12.97
C GLY A 339 -12.74 -8.88 -12.01
N PHE A 340 -13.34 -7.71 -12.16
CA PHE A 340 -13.19 -6.59 -11.25
C PHE A 340 -14.36 -6.56 -10.28
N ALA A 341 -14.08 -6.35 -9.00
CA ALA A 341 -15.12 -6.25 -8.00
C ALA A 341 -14.84 -5.15 -6.99
N ALA A 342 -15.93 -4.58 -6.47
CA ALA A 342 -15.89 -3.67 -5.34
C ALA A 342 -16.78 -4.20 -4.23
N GLN A 343 -16.28 -4.11 -3.00
CA GLN A 343 -17.06 -4.28 -1.79
C GLN A 343 -17.21 -2.91 -1.11
N CYS A 344 -18.44 -2.53 -0.83
CA CYS A 344 -18.80 -1.32 -0.11
C CYS A 344 -19.43 -1.70 1.23
N ARG A 345 -18.87 -1.24 2.35
CA ARG A 345 -19.44 -1.43 3.70
C ARG A 345 -19.97 -0.11 4.22
N PHE A 346 -21.24 -0.07 4.62
CA PHE A 346 -21.89 1.15 5.08
C PHE A 346 -22.09 1.14 6.60
N SER A 347 -21.96 2.31 7.24
CA SER A 347 -22.16 2.47 8.68
C SER A 347 -22.98 3.72 9.02
N ARG A 348 -23.82 3.62 10.07
CA ARG A 348 -24.79 4.65 10.48
C ARG A 348 -24.18 5.86 11.20
N ALA A 349 -22.86 5.89 11.36
CA ALA A 349 -22.08 6.87 12.13
C ALA A 349 -22.52 7.13 13.57
N SER A 350 -23.38 6.28 14.15
CA SER A 350 -23.68 6.25 15.59
C SER A 350 -23.00 5.12 16.34
N ASP A 351 -22.46 4.12 15.62
CA ASP A 351 -21.91 2.91 16.24
C ASP A 351 -20.37 2.94 16.32
N LEU A 352 -19.78 4.00 15.77
CA LEU A 352 -18.42 4.37 16.12
C LEU A 352 -18.54 5.43 17.20
N GLU A 353 -18.34 4.98 18.44
CA GLU A 353 -18.08 5.86 19.56
C GLU A 353 -17.13 6.98 19.09
N LEU A 354 -17.45 8.21 19.52
CA LEU A 354 -16.52 9.33 19.48
C LEU A 354 -15.09 8.81 19.69
N ALA A 355 -14.22 9.02 18.71
CA ALA A 355 -12.85 8.58 18.81
C ALA A 355 -12.09 9.55 19.73
N TYR A 356 -10.97 9.09 20.28
CA TYR A 356 -10.13 9.95 21.10
C TYR A 356 -8.76 10.06 20.44
N ILE A 357 -8.32 11.30 20.22
CA ILE A 357 -6.90 11.59 20.11
C ILE A 357 -6.39 11.69 21.54
N VAL A 358 -5.59 10.72 21.96
CA VAL A 358 -4.93 10.74 23.26
C VAL A 358 -3.45 10.93 23.00
N GLY A 359 -2.81 11.83 23.72
CA GLY A 359 -1.39 12.02 23.54
C GLY A 359 -0.65 12.57 24.73
N PHE A 360 0.66 12.62 24.56
CA PHE A 360 1.58 13.22 25.51
C PHE A 360 2.50 14.19 24.77
N VAL A 361 2.76 15.33 25.40
CA VAL A 361 3.85 16.22 25.03
C VAL A 361 4.92 16.14 26.12
N CYS A 362 6.12 15.71 25.76
CA CYS A 362 7.21 15.56 26.71
C CYS A 362 8.49 16.25 26.23
N ASN A 363 9.30 16.68 27.19
CA ASN A 363 10.61 17.28 26.96
C ASN A 363 11.65 16.17 26.81
N GLY A 364 12.24 16.01 25.63
CA GLY A 364 13.12 14.89 25.26
C GLY A 364 14.53 14.92 25.89
N VAL A 365 14.65 15.29 27.17
CA VAL A 365 15.92 15.61 27.84
C VAL A 365 16.89 14.41 27.91
N ASN A 366 16.39 13.18 28.00
CA ASN A 366 17.23 11.99 28.18
C ASN A 366 17.42 11.15 26.90
N ILE A 367 16.72 11.48 25.79
CA ILE A 367 16.81 10.83 24.46
C ILE A 367 16.65 9.29 24.53
N ASP A 368 15.84 8.76 25.45
CA ASP A 368 15.62 7.31 25.55
C ASP A 368 14.41 6.81 24.75
N ALA A 369 13.72 7.71 24.02
CA ALA A 369 12.50 7.48 23.26
C ALA A 369 11.28 7.06 24.10
N PHE A 370 11.36 7.18 25.42
CA PHE A 370 10.23 7.07 26.33
C PHE A 370 9.90 8.45 26.92
N CYS A 371 8.63 8.68 27.24
CA CYS A 371 8.24 9.82 28.05
C CYS A 371 7.84 9.27 29.42
N ASP A 372 8.54 9.68 30.47
CA ASP A 372 8.05 9.43 31.83
C ASP A 372 7.10 10.55 32.31
N THR A 373 6.39 10.30 33.41
CA THR A 373 5.43 11.29 33.96
C THR A 373 6.08 12.58 34.45
N SER A 374 7.41 12.61 34.61
CA SER A 374 8.17 13.80 35.04
C SER A 374 8.67 14.65 33.87
N GLU A 375 8.66 14.11 32.66
CA GLU A 375 9.07 14.78 31.42
C GLU A 375 7.91 15.48 30.70
N GLY A 376 6.67 15.26 31.15
CA GLY A 376 5.48 15.91 30.63
C GLY A 376 5.55 17.44 30.69
N VAL A 377 5.14 18.11 29.61
CA VAL A 377 5.11 19.58 29.54
C VAL A 377 3.69 20.07 29.86
N PRO A 378 3.44 20.65 31.04
CA PRO A 378 2.09 21.00 31.46
C PRO A 378 1.59 22.29 30.83
N SER A 379 0.25 22.42 30.72
CA SER A 379 -0.45 23.62 30.27
C SER A 379 -0.07 24.13 28.86
N LEU A 380 0.54 23.28 28.04
CA LEU A 380 0.97 23.60 26.69
C LEU A 380 -0.23 23.55 25.74
N GLU A 381 -0.40 24.59 24.92
CA GLU A 381 -1.54 24.71 24.01
C GLU A 381 -1.25 24.00 22.68
N LEU A 382 -2.04 22.97 22.37
CA LEU A 382 -2.04 22.27 21.09
C LEU A 382 -3.15 22.81 20.18
N THR A 383 -2.91 22.80 18.88
CA THR A 383 -3.93 23.01 17.85
C THR A 383 -4.17 21.71 17.09
N VAL A 384 -5.41 21.23 17.14
CA VAL A 384 -5.87 20.06 16.38
C VAL A 384 -6.74 20.52 15.23
N GLU A 385 -6.38 20.14 14.01
CA GLU A 385 -7.05 20.55 12.77
C GLU A 385 -7.50 19.32 11.97
N GLU A 386 -8.79 19.24 11.65
CA GLU A 386 -9.31 18.21 10.75
C GLU A 386 -8.97 18.54 9.29
N MET A 387 -8.23 17.65 8.63
CA MET A 387 -7.83 17.76 7.22
C MET A 387 -8.72 16.96 6.26
N SER A 388 -9.54 16.03 6.76
CA SER A 388 -10.38 15.13 5.94
C SER A 388 -11.55 15.81 5.24
N ASN A 389 -11.83 17.09 5.52
CA ASN A 389 -13.02 17.76 5.03
C ASN A 389 -12.70 18.91 4.06
N PRO A 390 -12.57 18.63 2.74
CA PRO A 390 -12.21 19.65 1.75
C PRO A 390 -13.30 20.71 1.49
N ASP A 391 -14.54 20.49 1.97
CA ASP A 391 -15.69 21.37 1.70
C ASP A 391 -15.92 22.44 2.78
N TYR A 392 -15.23 22.38 3.92
CA TYR A 392 -15.34 23.42 4.95
C TYR A 392 -14.32 24.53 4.70
N TRP A 393 -14.83 25.72 4.38
CA TRP A 393 -14.02 26.95 4.21
C TRP A 393 -13.38 27.48 5.51
N ALA A 394 -13.51 26.74 6.61
CA ALA A 394 -12.81 26.96 7.86
C ALA A 394 -12.53 25.59 8.50
N PRO A 395 -11.26 25.21 8.67
CA PRO A 395 -10.92 23.99 9.39
C PRO A 395 -11.51 24.03 10.80
N VAL A 396 -12.00 22.89 11.29
CA VAL A 396 -12.40 22.78 12.69
C VAL A 396 -11.11 22.77 13.50
N TYR A 397 -10.80 23.92 14.10
CA TYR A 397 -9.67 24.05 15.03
C TYR A 397 -10.20 23.88 16.45
N GLU A 398 -9.66 22.88 17.15
CA GLU A 398 -9.80 22.83 18.60
C GLU A 398 -8.45 23.09 19.25
N LYS A 399 -8.46 24.05 20.18
CA LYS A 399 -7.30 24.35 21.02
C LYS A 399 -7.47 23.63 22.35
N ILE A 400 -6.55 22.72 22.64
CA ILE A 400 -6.54 21.95 23.89
C ILE A 400 -5.25 22.23 24.64
N ARG A 401 -5.27 22.13 25.97
CA ARG A 401 -4.08 22.26 26.81
C ARG A 401 -3.72 20.91 27.42
N THR A 402 -2.43 20.62 27.51
CA THR A 402 -1.95 19.47 28.27
C THR A 402 -2.24 19.61 29.75
N ASP A 403 -2.45 18.49 30.43
CA ASP A 403 -2.57 18.39 31.88
C ASP A 403 -1.20 18.50 32.58
N GLU A 404 -1.17 18.32 33.91
CA GLU A 404 0.05 18.41 34.72
C GLU A 404 1.13 17.38 34.34
N ALA A 405 0.76 16.27 33.69
CA ALA A 405 1.67 15.23 33.23
C ALA A 405 1.99 15.36 31.73
N GLY A 406 1.61 16.46 31.08
CA GLY A 406 1.80 16.63 29.64
C GLY A 406 0.81 15.87 28.77
N SER A 407 -0.19 15.20 29.36
CA SER A 407 -1.18 14.40 28.64
C SER A 407 -2.29 15.29 28.08
N PHE A 408 -2.92 14.86 26.99
CA PHE A 408 -4.15 15.45 26.49
C PHE A 408 -5.08 14.38 25.91
N GLN A 409 -6.37 14.66 25.94
CA GLN A 409 -7.39 13.82 25.33
C GLN A 409 -8.40 14.72 24.63
N LEU A 410 -8.57 14.50 23.33
CA LEU A 410 -9.56 15.20 22.52
C LEU A 410 -10.51 14.20 21.90
N THR A 411 -11.79 14.43 22.14
CA THR A 411 -12.87 13.68 21.50
C THR A 411 -13.07 14.22 20.09
N VAL A 412 -12.86 13.38 19.08
CA VAL A 412 -12.96 13.75 17.67
C VAL A 412 -13.84 12.78 16.89
N ARG A 413 -14.24 13.18 15.69
CA ARG A 413 -14.84 12.27 14.71
C ARG A 413 -13.76 11.48 13.99
N PRO A 414 -14.08 10.32 13.39
CA PRO A 414 -13.14 9.66 12.49
C PRO A 414 -12.72 10.60 11.37
N GLY A 415 -11.44 10.66 11.06
CA GLY A 415 -10.90 11.62 10.09
C GLY A 415 -9.39 11.75 10.12
N LEU A 416 -8.83 12.50 9.18
CA LEU A 416 -7.42 12.84 9.14
C LEU A 416 -7.21 14.13 9.91
N TYR A 417 -6.34 14.13 10.91
CA TYR A 417 -6.05 15.28 11.76
C TYR A 417 -4.58 15.67 11.70
N ARG A 418 -4.33 16.96 11.81
CA ARG A 418 -3.03 17.53 12.11
C ARG A 418 -3.04 18.02 13.56
N VAL A 419 -2.17 17.46 14.39
CA VAL A 419 -1.93 17.93 15.76
C VAL A 419 -0.64 18.70 15.75
N SER A 420 -0.69 19.96 16.18
CA SER A 420 0.46 20.85 16.18
C SER A 420 0.63 21.52 17.53
N VAL A 421 1.87 21.82 17.89
CA VAL A 421 2.22 22.59 19.08
C VAL A 421 3.33 23.57 18.74
N LEU A 422 3.26 24.77 19.33
CA LEU A 422 4.25 25.83 19.16
C LEU A 422 4.97 26.03 20.50
N VAL A 423 6.29 25.86 20.49
CA VAL A 423 7.17 26.11 21.63
C VAL A 423 8.19 27.15 21.22
N GLY A 424 8.11 28.36 21.80
CA GLY A 424 8.90 29.49 21.32
C GLY A 424 8.55 29.80 19.86
N ASP A 425 9.56 29.77 18.99
CA ASP A 425 9.41 29.95 17.53
C ASP A 425 9.42 28.63 16.74
N VAL A 426 9.46 27.48 17.43
CA VAL A 426 9.52 26.14 16.81
C VAL A 426 8.15 25.47 16.84
N SER A 427 7.72 24.96 15.68
CA SER A 427 6.48 24.21 15.54
C SER A 427 6.75 22.72 15.36
N TYR A 428 6.04 21.90 16.12
CA TYR A 428 6.05 20.44 16.03
C TYR A 428 4.68 19.99 15.54
N GLU A 429 4.63 19.14 14.53
CA GLU A 429 3.37 18.67 13.92
C GLU A 429 3.38 17.14 13.75
N GLN A 430 2.21 16.52 13.93
CA GLN A 430 1.97 15.11 13.62
C GLN A 430 0.62 14.94 12.92
N PHE A 431 0.58 14.03 11.95
CA PHE A 431 -0.64 13.68 11.23
C PHE A 431 -1.18 12.35 11.75
N LEU A 432 -2.48 12.30 11.99
CA LEU A 432 -3.17 11.16 12.59
C LEU A 432 -4.38 10.81 11.76
N ASN A 433 -4.49 9.57 11.31
CA ASN A 433 -5.74 9.04 10.80
C ASN A 433 -6.51 8.42 11.97
N VAL A 434 -7.58 9.10 12.40
CA VAL A 434 -8.39 8.67 13.53
C VAL A 434 -9.55 7.84 12.99
N GLY A 435 -9.55 6.57 13.41
CA GLY A 435 -10.62 5.63 13.12
C GLY A 435 -11.78 5.75 14.10
N GLY A 436 -12.99 5.37 13.70
CA GLY A 436 -14.09 5.28 14.65
C GLY A 436 -13.91 4.16 15.67
N GLY A 437 -14.28 4.40 16.92
CA GLY A 437 -14.17 3.41 18.01
C GLY A 437 -12.73 3.02 18.39
N VAL A 438 -11.70 3.68 17.84
CA VAL A 438 -10.29 3.41 18.13
C VAL A 438 -9.67 4.66 18.74
N ASN A 439 -8.90 4.47 19.82
CA ASN A 439 -8.06 5.54 20.36
C ASN A 439 -6.82 5.69 19.48
N SER A 440 -6.62 6.85 18.89
CA SER A 440 -5.37 7.18 18.21
C SER A 440 -4.43 7.81 19.22
N MET A 441 -3.26 7.18 19.42
CA MET A 441 -2.23 7.69 20.31
C MET A 441 -1.24 8.57 19.54
N VAL A 442 -0.89 9.72 20.12
CA VAL A 442 0.07 10.68 19.55
C VAL A 442 1.10 11.07 20.60
N THR A 443 2.38 11.07 20.24
CA THR A 443 3.46 11.50 21.13
C THR A 443 4.27 12.57 20.43
N LEU A 444 4.23 13.79 20.97
CA LEU A 444 5.01 14.90 20.45
C LEU A 444 6.21 15.13 21.37
N PHE A 445 7.41 14.87 20.84
CA PHE A 445 8.66 15.22 21.51
C PHE A 445 8.99 16.68 21.21
N VAL A 446 9.04 17.51 22.24
CA VAL A 446 9.45 18.92 22.13
C VAL A 446 10.80 19.13 22.81
N ASP A 447 11.60 20.02 22.26
CA ASP A 447 12.85 20.45 22.89
C ASP A 447 12.60 21.81 23.54
N LEU A 448 12.72 21.87 24.87
CA LEU A 448 12.54 23.11 25.64
C LEU A 448 13.88 23.80 25.96
N GLN A 449 15.02 23.33 25.44
CA GLN A 449 16.35 23.84 25.84
C GLN A 449 16.80 25.14 25.15
N GLU A 450 15.91 25.93 24.54
CA GLU A 450 16.22 27.28 24.03
C GLU A 450 15.79 28.42 24.95
#